data_AF-A0A847SGL0-F1
#
_entry.id   AF-A0A847SGL0-F1
#
_cell.length_a   1.000
_cell.length_b   1.000
_cell.length_c   1.000
_cell.angle_alpha   90.00
_cell.angle_beta   90.00
_cell.angle_gamma   90.00
#
_symmetry.space_group_name_H-M   'P 1'
#
loop_
_entity.id
_entity.type
_entity.pdbx_description
1 polymer ?
#
loop_
_entity_poly.entity_id
_entity_poly.type
_entity_poly.pdbx_seq_one_letter_code
_entity_poly.pdbx_strand_id
1 'polypeptide(L)' 'MNIPVGALIEVADVLLENEITNNITGTNEEEDELVIEVQYEKEQREAIHQIEDIIADYEEEEDEDEEDEDEEDDK' A
#
# COMPACT_ATOMS: atom_id res chain seq x y z
N MET A 1 3.88 -9.33 -2.13
CA MET A 1 3.33 -7.98 -2.24
C MET A 1 4.23 -7.06 -1.44
N ASN A 2 4.33 -5.80 -1.85
CA ASN A 2 5.00 -4.77 -1.07
C ASN A 2 3.93 -3.98 -0.32
N ILE A 3 4.21 -3.63 0.92
CA ILE A 3 3.27 -2.91 1.78
C ILE A 3 4.01 -1.70 2.33
N PRO A 4 3.56 -0.47 1.99
CA PRO A 4 4.09 0.76 2.57
C PRO A 4 3.98 0.73 4.09
N VAL A 5 5.00 1.24 4.80
CA VAL A 5 4.99 1.30 6.27
C VAL A 5 3.78 2.09 6.80
N GLY A 6 3.33 3.10 6.05
CA GLY A 6 2.13 3.89 6.37
C GLY A 6 0.84 3.07 6.39
N ALA A 7 0.72 2.10 5.49
CA ALA A 7 -0.46 1.24 5.32
C ALA A 7 -0.44 -0.02 6.22
N LEU A 8 0.68 -0.28 6.91
CA LEU A 8 0.94 -1.58 7.53
C LEU A 8 -0.11 -2.01 8.56
N ILE A 9 -0.63 -1.06 9.35
CA ILE A 9 -1.62 -1.36 10.38
C ILE A 9 -2.94 -1.78 9.75
N GLU A 10 -3.39 -1.06 8.73
CA GLU A 10 -4.66 -1.34 8.04
C GLU A 10 -4.58 -2.68 7.28
N VAL A 11 -3.46 -2.92 6.58
CA VAL A 11 -3.23 -4.20 5.92
C VAL A 11 -3.17 -5.35 6.94
N ALA A 12 -2.52 -5.15 8.09
CA ALA A 12 -2.44 -6.17 9.14
C ALA A 12 -3.82 -6.52 9.72
N ASP A 13 -4.69 -5.53 9.89
CA ASP A 13 -6.05 -5.75 10.37
C ASP A 13 -6.84 -6.63 9.39
N VAL A 14 -6.79 -6.34 8.08
CA VAL A 14 -7.47 -7.15 7.06
C VAL A 14 -6.94 -8.59 7.02
N LEU A 15 -5.61 -8.77 7.13
CA LEU A 15 -4.99 -10.09 7.19
C LEU A 15 -5.47 -10.89 8.41
N LEU A 16 -5.57 -10.26 9.58
CA LEU A 16 -6.01 -10.89 10.82
C LEU A 16 -7.50 -11.23 10.80
N GLU A 17 -8.36 -10.31 10.36
CA GLU A 17 -9.82 -10.51 10.31
C GLU A 17 -10.22 -11.65 9.38
N ASN A 18 -9.45 -11.87 8.32
CA ASN A 18 -9.71 -12.90 7.32
C ASN A 18 -8.89 -14.17 7.53
N GLU A 19 -8.13 -14.27 8.63
CA GLU A 19 -7.25 -15.41 8.94
C GLU A 19 -6.29 -15.76 7.78
N ILE A 20 -5.76 -14.75 7.09
CA ILE A 20 -4.85 -14.94 5.95
C ILE A 20 -3.45 -15.25 6.46
N THR A 21 -2.87 -16.34 5.97
CA THR A 21 -1.49 -16.71 6.31
C THR A 21 -0.52 -15.80 5.57
N ASN A 22 0.33 -15.09 6.31
CA ASN A 22 1.32 -14.17 5.77
C ASN A 22 2.73 -14.46 6.30
N ASN A 23 3.74 -14.18 5.48
CA ASN A 23 5.15 -14.32 5.84
C ASN A 23 5.96 -13.12 5.31
N ILE A 24 6.70 -12.44 6.19
CA ILE A 24 7.63 -11.39 5.79
C ILE A 24 8.84 -12.05 5.12
N THR A 25 9.11 -11.66 3.89
CA THR A 25 10.19 -12.22 3.06
C THR A 25 11.33 -11.24 2.84
N GLY A 26 11.11 -9.95 3.06
CA GLY A 26 12.11 -8.90 2.94
C GLY A 26 11.60 -7.52 3.30
N THR A 27 12.45 -6.53 3.10
CA THR A 27 12.20 -5.09 3.28
C THR A 27 12.75 -4.35 2.06
N ASN A 28 12.08 -3.30 1.65
CA ASN A 28 12.57 -2.33 0.68
C ASN A 28 12.86 -1.03 1.42
N GLU A 29 14.13 -0.74 1.70
CA GLU A 29 14.53 0.45 2.45
C GLU A 29 14.49 1.73 1.60
N GLU A 30 14.48 1.61 0.27
CA GLU A 30 14.46 2.78 -0.63
C GLU A 30 13.06 3.39 -0.73
N GLU A 31 12.03 2.54 -0.66
CA GLU A 31 10.61 2.91 -0.80
C GLU A 31 9.84 2.77 0.54
N ASP A 32 10.55 2.53 1.65
CA ASP A 32 9.95 2.32 2.99
C ASP A 32 8.80 1.28 3.00
N GLU A 33 9.04 0.11 2.41
CA GLU A 33 8.05 -0.98 2.29
C GLU A 33 8.50 -2.31 2.92
N LEU A 34 7.51 -3.12 3.29
CA LEU A 34 7.69 -4.52 3.70
C LEU A 34 7.25 -5.48 2.58
N VAL A 35 8.11 -6.45 2.26
CA VAL A 35 7.80 -7.49 1.26
C VAL A 35 7.19 -8.70 1.96
N ILE A 36 5.89 -8.90 1.77
CA ILE A 36 5.12 -9.97 2.41
C ILE A 36 4.59 -10.95 1.35
N GLU A 37 4.74 -12.24 1.62
CA GLU A 37 4.09 -13.33 0.90
C GLU A 37 2.79 -13.71 1.63
N VAL A 38 1.68 -13.80 0.90
CA VAL A 38 0.37 -14.15 1.45
C VAL A 38 -0.16 -15.42 0.78
N GLN A 39 -0.81 -16.28 1.57
CA GLN A 39 -1.48 -17.49 1.12
C GLN A 39 -2.97 -17.38 1.45
N TYR A 40 -3.80 -17.45 0.41
CA TYR A 40 -5.23 -17.23 0.51
C TYR A 40 -6.00 -18.17 -0.42
N GLU A 41 -7.20 -18.53 0.01
CA GLU A 41 -8.15 -19.35 -0.74
C GLU A 41 -9.07 -18.47 -1.61
N LYS A 42 -9.86 -19.09 -2.48
CA LYS A 42 -10.74 -18.37 -3.41
C LYS A 42 -11.74 -17.47 -2.69
N GLU A 43 -12.20 -17.90 -1.52
CA GLU A 43 -13.15 -17.20 -0.66
C GLU A 43 -12.55 -15.93 -0.05
N GLN A 44 -11.22 -15.86 0.09
CA GLN A 44 -10.49 -14.72 0.67
C GLN A 44 -10.03 -13.70 -0.39
N ARG A 45 -10.42 -13.85 -1.66
CA ARG A 45 -10.03 -12.94 -2.75
C ARG A 45 -10.48 -11.50 -2.53
N GLU A 46 -11.65 -11.31 -1.92
CA GLU A 46 -12.16 -9.98 -1.61
C GLU A 46 -11.26 -9.24 -0.62
N ALA A 47 -10.76 -9.95 0.39
CA ALA A 47 -9.82 -9.39 1.36
C ALA A 47 -8.46 -9.05 0.72
N ILE A 48 -8.00 -9.83 -0.26
CA ILE A 48 -6.77 -9.49 -1.01
C ILE A 48 -6.96 -8.23 -1.84
N HIS A 49 -8.08 -8.09 -2.56
CA HIS A 49 -8.36 -6.86 -3.30
C HIS A 49 -8.47 -5.66 -2.35
N GLN A 50 -9.09 -5.81 -1.18
CA GLN A 50 -9.13 -4.75 -0.19
C GLN A 50 -7.73 -4.32 0.27
N ILE A 51 -6.80 -5.28 0.46
CA ILE A 51 -5.40 -4.96 0.78
C ILE A 51 -4.73 -4.22 -0.39
N GLU A 52 -4.95 -4.65 -1.63
CA GLU A 52 -4.42 -3.98 -2.82
C GLU A 52 -4.96 -2.55 -2.95
N ASP A 53 -6.24 -2.33 -2.67
CA ASP A 53 -6.87 -1.00 -2.67
C ASP A 53 -6.22 -0.10 -1.60
N ILE A 54 -6.03 -0.60 -0.37
CA ILE A 54 -5.34 0.15 0.69
C ILE A 54 -3.92 0.52 0.27
N ILE A 55 -3.17 -0.40 -0.35
CA ILE A 55 -1.79 -0.10 -0.78
C ILE A 55 -1.80 0.99 -1.86
N ALA A 56 -2.69 0.89 -2.85
CA ALA A 56 -2.80 1.86 -3.92
C ALA A 56 -3.16 3.27 -3.41
N ASP A 57 -4.07 3.37 -2.42
CA ASP A 57 -4.44 4.64 -1.82
C ASP A 57 -3.22 5.35 -1.18
N TYR A 58 -2.27 4.59 -0.60
CA TYR A 58 -1.04 5.15 -0.03
C TYR A 58 0.02 5.47 -1.08
N GLU A 59 0.09 4.72 -2.18
CA GLU A 59 0.98 5.03 -3.30
C GLU A 59 0.52 6.29 -4.05
N GLU A 60 -0.80 6.51 -4.19
CA GLU A 60 -1.35 7.71 -4.83
C GLU A 60 -1.19 8.99 -3.99
N GLU A 61 -1.15 8.90 -2.66
CA GLU A 61 -0.91 10.06 -1.78
C GLU A 61 0.54 10.61 -1.85
N GLU A 62 1.49 9.87 -2.41
CA GLU A 62 2.88 10.34 -2.59
C GLU A 62 3.12 11.12 -3.89
N ASP A 63 2.15 11.12 -4.84
CA ASP A 63 2.25 11.75 -6.16
C ASP A 63 1.50 13.12 -6.28
N GLU A 64 1.12 13.77 -5.17
CA GLU A 64 0.54 15.13 -5.17
C GLU A 64 1.62 16.25 -5.21
N ASP A 65 2.58 16.17 -6.14
CA ASP A 65 3.55 17.25 -6.45
C ASP A 65 3.41 17.70 -7.93
N GLU A 66 2.20 18.04 -8.37
CA GLU A 66 1.88 18.76 -9.62
C GLU A 66 0.72 19.75 -9.32
N GLU A 67 0.74 21.07 -9.49
CA GLU A 67 1.60 22.04 -10.17
C GLU A 67 1.46 23.38 -9.40
N ASP A 68 2.54 23.99 -8.89
CA ASP A 68 2.50 25.41 -8.53
C ASP A 68 2.55 26.19 -9.86
N GLU A 69 1.39 26.72 -10.27
CA GLU A 69 1.23 27.65 -11.39
C GLU A 69 2.20 28.83 -11.23
N ASP A 70 3.33 28.80 -11.95
CA ASP A 70 4.19 29.97 -12.18
C ASP A 70 3.41 30.99 -13.07
N GLU A 71 2.43 31.69 -12.49
CA GLU A 71 2.01 33.00 -12.97
C GLU A 71 3.07 34.03 -12.55
N GLU A 72 4.24 34.01 -13.20
CA GLU A 72 5.18 35.13 -13.18
C GLU A 72 4.75 36.19 -14.21
N ASP A 73 4.42 37.32 -13.61
CA ASP A 73 3.84 38.57 -14.08
C ASP A 73 4.75 39.37 -15.06
N ASP A 74 4.15 40.41 -15.66
CA ASP A 74 4.73 41.74 -15.87
C ASP A 74 5.28 42.18 -17.28
N LYS A 75 4.65 43.28 -17.75
CA LYS A 75 5.00 44.32 -18.76
C LYS A 75 4.56 44.26 -20.23
#